data_AF-A0A0D6LX75-F1
#
_entry.id   AF-A0A0D6LX75-F1
#
_cell.length_a   1.000
_cell.length_b   1.000
_cell.length_c   1.000
_cell.angle_alpha   90.00
_cell.angle_beta   90.00
_cell.angle_gamma   90.00
#
_symmetry.space_group_name_H-M   'P 1'
#
loop_
_entity.id
_entity.type
_entity.pdbx_description
1 polymer ?
#
loop_
_entity_poly.entity_id
_entity_poly.type
_entity_poly.pdbx_seq_one_letter_code
_entity_poly.pdbx_strand_id
1 'polypeptide(L)'
;MNQPKRPKKPMTEEERAALAKKLDDDLEQFIEEMAARKAAENVEKKPFDFDEWCKDIDQHPAFMKDLETGLKGRYADTISALQAMKYDEDDAEDKQLNAERHKKEGNKHFELKKYRWATDCYTEGIKQQCLDRKLNSVLYSNRAAAQKHIGNLRSAIKDCAMARKFDPTNLKAAVRGAECLLELGYASQSVEWIELAKKTFALAKETEEDGNVTEAESKQLDTLEGVREKATQAVLLEERNQRKARAEEKKETEAKRKLLAALSERKLNLRPRLPFNRPELMDWSLLEVNLSQTPEHYRVSFNDDGHLQWPFLIQYPQVGQVDVLTDCDQTSQIGSVLRPMLETPAEWDSDHKFRIDNIRMFVSDEYNEYAMEIFEWSTFGSILSLPGFQVVQGLPVVMIYTRDEVDQKFTAIEDNKFVIN
;
A
#
# COMPACT_ATOMS: atom_id res chain seq x y z
N MET A 1 20.14 -5.88 -16.78
CA MET A 1 20.92 -4.67 -17.07
C MET A 1 20.57 -4.21 -18.49
N ASN A 2 19.77 -3.15 -18.61
CA ASN A 2 19.37 -2.55 -19.88
C ASN A 2 20.41 -1.47 -20.23
N GLN A 3 21.21 -1.67 -21.28
CA GLN A 3 22.07 -0.60 -21.78
C GLN A 3 21.25 0.31 -22.72
N PRO A 4 21.39 1.64 -22.62
CA PRO A 4 20.69 2.56 -23.50
C PRO A 4 21.26 2.48 -24.93
N LYS A 5 20.40 2.35 -25.94
CA LYS A 5 20.79 2.47 -27.35
C LYS A 5 21.31 3.89 -27.60
N ARG A 6 22.62 4.02 -27.85
CA ARG A 6 23.24 5.29 -28.24
C ARG A 6 22.66 5.79 -29.57
N PRO A 7 22.44 7.11 -29.74
CA PRO A 7 22.00 7.65 -31.02
C PRO A 7 23.10 7.42 -32.08
N LYS A 8 22.73 6.82 -33.23
CA LYS A 8 23.66 6.65 -34.36
C LYS A 8 24.03 8.04 -34.88
N LYS A 9 25.31 8.42 -34.77
CA LYS A 9 25.83 9.62 -35.43
C LYS A 9 25.62 9.52 -36.94
N PRO A 10 25.21 10.58 -37.64
CA PRO A 10 25.13 10.58 -39.09
C PRO A 10 26.54 10.40 -39.66
N MET A 11 26.72 9.34 -40.44
CA MET A 11 27.99 8.94 -41.07
C MET A 11 28.51 10.07 -41.97
N THR A 12 29.77 10.48 -41.79
CA THR A 12 30.40 11.55 -42.58
C THR A 12 30.61 11.11 -44.03
N GLU A 13 30.76 12.06 -44.95
CA GLU A 13 30.87 11.77 -46.38
C GLU A 13 32.11 10.93 -46.73
N GLU A 14 33.21 11.11 -45.99
CA GLU A 14 34.40 10.26 -46.07
C GLU A 14 34.15 8.83 -45.57
N GLU A 15 33.39 8.66 -44.48
CA GLU A 15 33.01 7.33 -43.99
C GLU A 15 32.07 6.61 -44.97
N ARG A 16 31.19 7.35 -45.66
CA ARG A 16 30.33 6.79 -46.72
C ARG A 16 31.13 6.38 -47.94
N ALA A 17 32.10 7.20 -48.38
CA ALA A 17 32.97 6.87 -49.49
C ALA A 17 33.86 5.65 -49.18
N ALA A 18 34.37 5.56 -47.95
CA ALA A 18 35.14 4.40 -47.49
C ALA A 18 34.28 3.12 -47.41
N LEU A 19 33.02 3.24 -46.97
CA LEU A 19 32.08 2.13 -46.95
C LEU A 19 31.70 1.67 -48.36
N ALA A 20 31.45 2.61 -49.28
CA ALA A 20 31.14 2.31 -50.67
C ALA A 20 32.31 1.57 -51.34
N LYS A 21 33.54 2.06 -51.15
CA LYS A 21 34.74 1.39 -51.66
C LYS A 21 34.89 -0.01 -51.08
N LYS A 22 34.64 -0.18 -49.78
CA LYS A 22 34.68 -1.50 -49.15
C LYS A 22 33.61 -2.44 -49.72
N LEU A 23 32.41 -1.93 -50.00
CA LEU A 23 31.37 -2.71 -50.64
C LEU A 23 31.77 -3.13 -52.06
N ASP A 24 32.40 -2.24 -52.83
CA ASP A 24 32.88 -2.54 -54.18
C ASP A 24 34.01 -3.59 -54.13
N ASP A 25 34.95 -3.45 -53.20
CA ASP A 25 36.04 -4.42 -52.99
C ASP A 25 35.47 -5.80 -52.55
N ASP A 26 34.50 -5.82 -51.62
CA ASP A 26 33.82 -7.04 -51.17
C ASP A 26 33.01 -7.68 -52.33
N LEU A 27 32.43 -6.86 -53.21
CA LEU A 27 31.69 -7.32 -54.39
C LEU A 27 32.62 -7.95 -55.44
N GLU A 28 33.77 -7.32 -55.72
CA GLU A 28 34.80 -7.89 -56.58
C GLU A 28 35.31 -9.22 -56.03
N GLN A 29 35.56 -9.29 -54.71
CA GLN A 29 35.96 -10.54 -54.05
C GLN A 29 34.90 -11.63 -54.21
N PHE A 30 33.62 -11.29 -54.04
CA PHE A 30 32.51 -12.23 -54.22
C PHE A 30 32.39 -12.70 -55.68
N ILE A 31 32.58 -11.80 -56.66
CA ILE A 31 32.58 -12.14 -58.08
C ILE A 31 33.75 -13.06 -58.42
N GLU A 32 34.94 -12.78 -57.90
CA GLU A 32 36.11 -13.64 -58.06
C GLU A 32 35.93 -15.00 -57.41
N GLU A 33 35.36 -15.07 -56.20
CA GLU A 33 35.06 -16.33 -55.52
C GLU A 33 34.01 -17.15 -56.29
N MET A 34 32.96 -16.51 -56.80
CA MET A 34 31.96 -17.14 -57.65
C MET A 34 32.54 -17.61 -58.99
N ALA A 35 33.44 -16.83 -59.60
CA ALA A 35 34.13 -17.19 -60.83
C ALA A 35 35.09 -18.36 -60.61
N ALA A 36 35.83 -18.37 -59.50
CA ALA A 36 36.71 -19.47 -59.09
C ALA A 36 35.91 -20.73 -58.78
N ARG A 37 34.76 -20.60 -58.11
CA ARG A 37 33.83 -21.69 -57.82
C ARG A 37 33.24 -22.29 -59.10
N LYS A 38 32.89 -21.44 -60.08
CA LYS A 38 32.43 -21.83 -61.41
C LYS A 38 33.53 -22.43 -62.29
N ALA A 39 34.79 -22.05 -62.09
CA ALA A 39 35.94 -22.64 -62.77
C ALA A 39 36.36 -23.98 -62.14
N ALA A 40 36.14 -24.15 -60.84
CA ALA A 40 36.35 -25.42 -60.11
C ALA A 40 35.22 -26.43 -60.39
N GLU A 41 33.97 -25.96 -60.55
CA GLU A 41 32.87 -26.72 -61.13
C GLU A 41 33.08 -26.87 -62.64
N ASN A 42 33.92 -27.84 -63.02
CA ASN A 42 34.02 -28.30 -64.40
C ASN A 42 32.74 -29.09 -64.78
N VAL A 43 31.59 -28.43 -64.73
CA VAL A 43 30.30 -28.96 -65.15
C VAL A 43 30.29 -28.82 -66.67
N GLU A 44 30.46 -29.94 -67.37
CA GLU A 44 30.14 -30.01 -68.80
C GLU A 44 28.74 -29.42 -69.00
N LYS A 45 28.64 -28.36 -69.81
CA LYS A 45 27.32 -27.83 -70.21
C LYS A 45 26.59 -28.97 -70.91
N LYS A 46 25.64 -29.59 -70.20
CA LYS A 46 24.70 -30.52 -70.80
C LYS A 46 24.10 -29.84 -72.04
N PRO A 47 23.99 -30.52 -73.18
CA PRO A 47 23.26 -30.00 -74.33
C PRO A 47 21.87 -29.55 -73.87
N PHE A 48 21.40 -28.40 -74.37
CA PHE A 48 20.06 -27.93 -74.06
C PHE A 48 19.04 -29.00 -74.47
N ASP A 49 18.37 -29.58 -73.48
CA ASP A 49 17.30 -30.53 -73.69
C ASP A 49 15.97 -29.81 -73.53
N PHE A 50 15.26 -29.68 -74.66
CA PHE A 50 13.98 -28.99 -74.72
C PHE A 50 12.92 -29.67 -73.84
N ASP A 51 12.97 -31.00 -73.72
CA ASP A 51 12.01 -31.76 -72.91
C ASP A 51 12.25 -31.57 -71.41
N GLU A 52 13.51 -31.44 -70.99
CA GLU A 52 13.86 -31.14 -69.58
C GLU A 52 13.49 -29.70 -69.22
N TRP A 53 13.68 -28.75 -70.15
CA TRP A 53 13.30 -27.35 -69.97
C TRP A 53 11.77 -27.15 -69.89
N CYS A 54 10.99 -27.82 -70.73
CA CYS A 54 9.53 -27.78 -70.66
C CYS A 54 9.02 -28.34 -69.32
N LYS A 55 9.60 -29.44 -68.83
CA LYS A 55 9.26 -30.01 -67.50
C LYS A 55 9.58 -29.06 -66.35
N ASP A 56 10.66 -28.29 -66.44
CA ASP A 56 11.04 -27.30 -65.44
C ASP A 56 10.11 -26.07 -65.45
N ILE A 57 9.65 -25.62 -66.63
CA ILE A 57 8.68 -24.52 -66.75
C ILE A 57 7.28 -24.93 -66.29
N ASP A 58 6.86 -26.15 -66.61
CA ASP A 58 5.55 -26.66 -66.17
C ASP A 58 5.48 -26.81 -64.65
N GLN A 59 6.63 -26.95 -63.96
CA GLN A 59 6.73 -26.92 -62.49
C GLN A 59 6.81 -25.51 -61.89
N HIS A 60 6.98 -24.47 -62.72
CA HIS A 60 7.13 -23.11 -62.23
C HIS A 60 5.76 -22.54 -61.79
N PRO A 61 5.65 -21.93 -60.60
CA PRO A 61 4.37 -21.48 -60.03
C PRO A 61 3.58 -20.50 -60.92
N ALA A 62 4.27 -19.77 -61.80
CA ALA A 62 3.66 -18.80 -62.71
C ALA A 62 2.97 -19.42 -63.95
N PHE A 63 3.30 -20.67 -64.30
CA PHE A 63 2.86 -21.31 -65.57
C PHE A 63 2.17 -22.67 -65.37
N MET A 64 2.22 -23.22 -64.16
CA MET A 64 1.58 -24.49 -63.80
C MET A 64 0.06 -24.37 -63.87
N LYS A 65 -0.61 -25.32 -64.56
CA LYS A 65 -2.08 -25.32 -64.74
C LYS A 65 -2.84 -26.06 -63.64
N ASP A 66 -2.23 -27.08 -63.03
CA ASP A 66 -2.82 -27.92 -61.99
C ASP A 66 -1.83 -28.10 -60.82
N LEU A 67 -2.32 -27.99 -59.59
CA LEU A 67 -1.51 -28.11 -58.36
C LEU A 67 -1.56 -29.55 -57.84
N GLU A 68 -0.60 -30.40 -58.22
CA GLU A 68 -0.54 -31.77 -57.69
C GLU A 68 0.08 -31.79 -56.28
N THR A 69 -0.66 -32.41 -55.34
CA THR A 69 -0.34 -32.50 -53.92
C THR A 69 0.69 -33.59 -53.63
N GLY A 70 1.98 -33.28 -53.81
CA GLY A 70 3.06 -34.22 -53.44
C GLY A 70 4.48 -33.83 -53.85
N LEU A 71 4.81 -32.54 -53.89
CA LEU A 71 6.00 -32.05 -54.57
C LEU A 71 7.33 -32.38 -53.84
N LYS A 72 8.12 -33.29 -54.41
CA LYS A 72 9.58 -33.31 -54.34
C LYS A 72 10.12 -32.62 -55.60
N GLY A 73 10.24 -31.29 -55.59
CA GLY A 73 10.70 -30.50 -56.74
C GLY A 73 11.37 -29.19 -56.33
N ARG A 74 12.08 -28.54 -57.26
CA ARG A 74 12.90 -27.34 -56.99
C ARG A 74 12.09 -26.14 -56.47
N TYR A 75 10.78 -26.11 -56.72
CA TYR A 75 9.85 -25.03 -56.34
C TYR A 75 8.82 -25.45 -55.28
N ALA A 76 8.99 -26.60 -54.62
CA ALA A 76 8.06 -27.08 -53.58
C ALA A 76 7.96 -26.11 -52.39
N ASP A 77 9.10 -25.52 -51.99
CA ASP A 77 9.17 -24.58 -50.87
C ASP A 77 8.49 -23.24 -51.22
N THR A 78 8.60 -22.77 -52.47
CA THR A 78 7.97 -21.52 -52.90
C THR A 78 6.45 -21.67 -53.05
N ILE A 79 6.00 -22.82 -53.54
CA ILE A 79 4.56 -23.15 -53.61
C ILE A 79 3.97 -23.28 -52.20
N SER A 80 4.68 -23.91 -51.27
CA SER A 80 4.25 -24.00 -49.86
C SER A 80 4.17 -22.63 -49.18
N ALA A 81 5.14 -21.73 -49.45
CA ALA A 81 5.12 -20.37 -48.91
C ALA A 81 3.96 -19.53 -49.47
N LEU A 82 3.64 -19.66 -50.76
CA LEU A 82 2.49 -19.01 -51.39
C LEU A 82 1.16 -19.57 -50.86
N GLN A 83 1.10 -20.88 -50.63
CA GLN A 83 -0.06 -21.53 -50.04
C GLN A 83 -0.30 -21.06 -48.61
N ALA A 84 0.75 -20.97 -47.79
CA ALA A 84 0.67 -20.42 -46.44
C ALA A 84 0.13 -18.98 -46.43
N MET A 85 0.66 -18.09 -47.29
CA MET A 85 0.16 -16.70 -47.37
C MET A 85 -1.33 -16.61 -47.74
N LYS A 86 -1.81 -17.45 -48.67
CA LYS A 86 -3.22 -17.44 -49.07
C LYS A 86 -4.14 -17.90 -47.93
N TYR A 87 -3.80 -18.99 -47.24
CA TYR A 87 -4.63 -19.50 -46.15
C TYR A 87 -4.48 -18.67 -44.85
N ASP A 88 -3.36 -17.96 -44.65
CA ASP A 88 -3.18 -17.03 -43.53
C ASP A 88 -4.07 -15.78 -43.65
N GLU A 89 -4.37 -15.31 -44.87
CA GLU A 89 -5.31 -14.20 -45.11
C GLU A 89 -6.76 -14.60 -44.83
N ASP A 90 -7.18 -15.79 -45.30
CA ASP A 90 -8.51 -16.35 -45.01
C ASP A 90 -8.71 -16.57 -43.48
N ASP A 91 -7.67 -17.05 -42.77
CA ASP A 91 -7.69 -17.23 -41.31
C ASP A 91 -7.70 -15.89 -40.54
N ALA A 92 -7.14 -14.82 -41.11
CA ALA A 92 -7.16 -13.48 -40.50
C ALA A 92 -8.55 -12.84 -40.55
N GLU A 93 -9.26 -12.94 -41.68
CA GLU A 93 -10.63 -12.44 -41.81
C GLU A 93 -11.60 -13.20 -40.89
N ASP A 94 -11.46 -14.53 -40.81
CA ASP A 94 -12.26 -15.37 -39.92
C ASP A 94 -12.04 -15.03 -38.44
N LYS A 95 -10.78 -14.79 -38.02
CA LYS A 95 -10.47 -14.34 -36.65
C LYS A 95 -11.10 -12.99 -36.33
N GLN A 96 -11.09 -12.05 -37.28
CA GLN A 96 -11.72 -10.75 -37.09
C GLN A 96 -13.25 -10.86 -36.96
N LEU A 97 -13.90 -11.62 -37.84
CA LEU A 97 -15.35 -11.87 -37.78
C LEU A 97 -15.76 -12.55 -36.47
N ASN A 98 -14.97 -13.52 -36.02
CA ASN A 98 -15.20 -14.20 -34.74
C ASN A 98 -15.03 -13.23 -33.55
N ALA A 99 -13.99 -12.40 -33.54
CA ALA A 99 -13.80 -11.38 -32.52
C ALA A 99 -14.96 -10.38 -32.47
N GLU A 100 -15.48 -9.95 -33.62
CA GLU A 100 -16.67 -9.10 -33.69
C GLU A 100 -17.95 -9.76 -33.20
N ARG A 101 -18.14 -11.05 -33.51
CA ARG A 101 -19.26 -11.83 -33.00
C ARG A 101 -19.22 -11.90 -31.48
N HIS A 102 -18.06 -12.20 -30.91
CA HIS A 102 -17.86 -12.20 -29.46
C HIS A 102 -18.07 -10.81 -28.83
N LYS A 103 -17.65 -9.73 -29.49
CA LYS A 103 -17.95 -8.35 -29.07
C LYS A 103 -19.46 -8.12 -28.99
N LYS A 104 -20.20 -8.47 -30.05
CA LYS A 104 -21.66 -8.29 -30.12
C LYS A 104 -22.37 -9.08 -29.02
N GLU A 105 -21.96 -10.32 -28.78
CA GLU A 105 -22.56 -11.15 -27.72
C GLU A 105 -22.22 -10.64 -26.32
N GLY A 106 -20.98 -10.21 -26.09
CA GLY A 106 -20.56 -9.54 -24.85
C GLY A 106 -21.36 -8.27 -24.58
N ASN A 107 -21.63 -7.47 -25.61
CA ASN A 107 -22.46 -6.26 -25.49
C ASN A 107 -23.90 -6.60 -25.07
N LYS A 108 -24.52 -7.63 -25.66
CA LYS A 108 -25.86 -8.09 -25.24
C LYS A 108 -25.87 -8.52 -23.77
N HIS A 109 -24.89 -9.32 -23.35
CA HIS A 109 -24.79 -9.72 -21.94
C HIS A 109 -24.54 -8.52 -21.02
N PHE A 110 -23.77 -7.53 -21.47
CA PHE A 110 -23.54 -6.29 -20.73
C PHE A 110 -24.83 -5.49 -20.54
N GLU A 111 -25.65 -5.34 -21.59
CA GLU A 111 -26.97 -4.70 -21.54
C GLU A 111 -27.92 -5.43 -20.58
N LEU A 112 -27.87 -6.76 -20.56
CA LEU A 112 -28.61 -7.61 -19.62
C LEU A 112 -28.05 -7.58 -18.18
N LYS A 113 -27.07 -6.72 -17.88
CA LYS A 113 -26.35 -6.62 -16.59
C LYS A 113 -25.69 -7.92 -16.12
N LYS A 114 -25.46 -8.84 -17.07
CA LYS A 114 -24.83 -10.13 -16.85
C LYS A 114 -23.32 -10.00 -17.01
N TYR A 115 -22.70 -9.24 -16.11
CA TYR A 115 -21.30 -8.78 -16.30
C TYR A 115 -20.28 -9.91 -16.36
N ARG A 116 -20.46 -11.01 -15.62
CA ARG A 116 -19.55 -12.18 -15.68
C ARG A 116 -19.56 -12.86 -17.04
N TRP A 117 -20.75 -13.14 -17.60
CA TRP A 117 -20.83 -13.70 -18.94
C TRP A 117 -20.32 -12.73 -20.00
N ALA A 118 -20.55 -11.42 -19.82
CA ALA A 118 -19.96 -10.40 -20.69
C ALA A 118 -18.41 -10.45 -20.65
N THR A 119 -17.79 -10.57 -19.46
CA THR A 119 -16.33 -10.68 -19.36
C THR A 119 -15.77 -11.91 -20.05
N ASP A 120 -16.48 -13.04 -19.98
CA ASP A 120 -16.08 -14.28 -20.64
C ASP A 120 -16.15 -14.12 -22.16
N CYS A 121 -17.26 -13.59 -22.69
CA CYS A 121 -17.41 -13.32 -24.12
C CYS A 121 -16.33 -12.37 -24.66
N TYR A 122 -16.02 -11.27 -23.97
CA TYR A 122 -14.94 -10.38 -24.39
C TYR A 122 -13.57 -11.06 -24.33
N THR A 123 -13.35 -11.94 -23.36
CA THR A 123 -12.10 -12.70 -23.25
C THR A 123 -11.93 -13.68 -24.41
N GLU A 124 -13.00 -14.36 -24.83
CA GLU A 124 -12.99 -15.20 -26.03
C GLU A 124 -12.73 -14.38 -27.30
N GLY A 125 -13.30 -13.17 -27.40
CA GLY A 125 -12.98 -12.24 -28.49
C GLY A 125 -11.50 -11.84 -28.53
N ILE A 126 -10.91 -11.55 -27.37
CA ILE A 126 -9.47 -11.19 -27.26
C ILE A 126 -8.57 -12.38 -27.63
N LYS A 127 -8.97 -13.62 -27.31
CA LYS A 127 -8.21 -14.84 -27.65
C LYS A 127 -8.09 -15.09 -29.15
N GLN A 128 -8.99 -14.55 -29.97
CA GLN A 128 -8.90 -14.65 -31.43
C GLN A 128 -7.68 -13.92 -32.00
N GLN A 129 -7.05 -13.01 -31.23
CA GLN A 129 -5.85 -12.26 -31.64
C GLN A 129 -5.98 -11.61 -33.03
N CYS A 130 -7.13 -10.97 -33.29
CA CYS A 130 -7.37 -10.29 -34.56
C CYS A 130 -6.31 -9.21 -34.84
N LEU A 131 -5.99 -8.98 -36.12
CA LEU A 131 -4.98 -7.99 -36.53
C LEU A 131 -5.48 -6.54 -36.34
N ASP A 132 -6.79 -6.33 -36.26
CA ASP A 132 -7.39 -5.02 -36.02
C ASP A 132 -7.13 -4.53 -34.59
N ARG A 133 -6.24 -3.54 -34.47
CA ARG A 133 -5.90 -2.88 -33.21
C ARG A 133 -7.09 -2.14 -32.59
N LYS A 134 -7.95 -1.50 -33.39
CA LYS A 134 -9.10 -0.74 -32.88
C LYS A 134 -10.12 -1.69 -32.26
N LEU A 135 -10.42 -2.81 -32.92
CA LEU A 135 -11.29 -3.85 -32.37
C LEU A 135 -10.74 -4.42 -31.06
N ASN A 136 -9.45 -4.75 -31.01
CA ASN A 136 -8.80 -5.20 -29.77
C ASN A 136 -8.94 -4.16 -28.65
N SER A 137 -8.68 -2.88 -28.92
CA SER A 137 -8.85 -1.83 -27.92
C SER A 137 -10.27 -1.78 -27.35
N VAL A 138 -11.28 -1.88 -28.22
CA VAL A 138 -12.69 -1.89 -27.81
C VAL A 138 -13.02 -3.10 -26.93
N LEU A 139 -12.52 -4.30 -27.28
CA LEU A 139 -12.73 -5.51 -26.49
C LEU A 139 -12.15 -5.37 -25.07
N TYR A 140 -10.90 -4.90 -24.95
CA TYR A 140 -10.28 -4.63 -23.64
C TYR A 140 -11.05 -3.55 -22.86
N SER A 141 -11.46 -2.46 -23.52
CA SER A 141 -12.22 -1.38 -22.88
C SER A 141 -13.58 -1.84 -22.37
N ASN A 142 -14.28 -2.70 -23.12
CA ASN A 142 -15.58 -3.25 -22.72
C ASN A 142 -15.43 -4.31 -21.62
N ARG A 143 -14.38 -5.12 -21.67
CA ARG A 143 -14.05 -6.05 -20.58
C ARG A 143 -13.72 -5.31 -19.29
N ALA A 144 -12.97 -4.20 -19.37
CA ALA A 144 -12.70 -3.34 -18.22
C ALA A 144 -14.00 -2.79 -17.60
N ALA A 145 -14.95 -2.34 -18.42
CA ALA A 145 -16.24 -1.87 -17.92
C ALA A 145 -17.02 -2.96 -17.18
N ALA A 146 -17.05 -4.18 -17.74
CA ALA A 146 -17.71 -5.31 -17.11
C ALA A 146 -17.03 -5.71 -15.78
N GLN A 147 -15.69 -5.73 -15.76
CA GLN A 147 -14.92 -5.99 -14.54
C GLN A 147 -15.13 -4.91 -13.47
N LYS A 148 -15.23 -3.63 -13.85
CA LYS A 148 -15.56 -2.54 -12.94
C LYS A 148 -16.90 -2.79 -12.24
N HIS A 149 -17.94 -3.16 -13.00
CA HIS A 149 -19.26 -3.48 -12.42
C HIS A 149 -19.27 -4.72 -11.53
N ILE A 150 -18.33 -5.65 -11.72
CA ILE A 150 -18.15 -6.81 -10.83
C ILE A 150 -17.42 -6.43 -9.52
N GLY A 151 -16.74 -5.27 -9.48
CA GLY A 151 -15.88 -4.85 -8.37
C GLY A 151 -14.40 -5.22 -8.56
N ASN A 152 -14.02 -5.79 -9.70
CA ASN A 152 -12.64 -6.18 -10.01
C ASN A 152 -11.83 -4.98 -10.55
N LEU A 153 -11.69 -3.94 -9.73
CA LEU A 153 -11.09 -2.65 -10.13
C LEU A 153 -9.64 -2.78 -10.63
N ARG A 154 -8.81 -3.59 -9.97
CA ARG A 154 -7.40 -3.80 -10.37
C ARG A 154 -7.27 -4.46 -11.73
N SER A 155 -8.15 -5.40 -12.05
CA SER A 155 -8.18 -6.05 -13.37
C SER A 155 -8.68 -5.06 -14.42
N ALA A 156 -9.70 -4.26 -14.09
CA ALA A 156 -10.24 -3.24 -15.00
C ALA A 156 -9.17 -2.22 -15.40
N ILE A 157 -8.32 -1.79 -14.46
CA ILE A 157 -7.19 -0.88 -14.75
C ILE A 157 -6.19 -1.50 -15.73
N LYS A 158 -5.86 -2.79 -15.56
CA LYS A 158 -4.96 -3.51 -16.49
C LYS A 158 -5.56 -3.58 -17.89
N ASP A 159 -6.85 -3.86 -17.98
CA ASP A 159 -7.57 -3.90 -19.25
C ASP A 159 -7.66 -2.51 -19.90
N CYS A 160 -7.89 -1.46 -19.13
CA CYS A 160 -7.82 -0.07 -19.60
C CYS A 160 -6.41 0.29 -20.12
N ALA A 161 -5.34 -0.19 -19.46
CA ALA A 161 -3.97 0.05 -19.90
C ALA A 161 -3.68 -0.65 -21.23
N MET A 162 -4.15 -1.89 -21.39
CA MET A 162 -4.03 -2.63 -22.64
C MET A 162 -4.85 -1.98 -23.76
N ALA A 163 -6.09 -1.55 -23.49
CA ALA A 163 -6.92 -0.86 -24.46
C ALA A 163 -6.23 0.40 -25.01
N ARG A 164 -5.64 1.22 -24.13
CA ARG A 164 -4.88 2.42 -24.52
C ARG A 164 -3.59 2.11 -25.29
N LYS A 165 -2.99 0.93 -25.05
CA LYS A 165 -1.80 0.49 -25.79
C LYS A 165 -2.15 0.12 -27.24
N PHE A 166 -3.32 -0.46 -27.47
CA PHE A 166 -3.81 -0.78 -28.81
C PHE A 166 -4.31 0.46 -29.56
N ASP A 167 -5.06 1.31 -28.88
CA ASP A 167 -5.59 2.56 -29.42
C ASP A 167 -5.47 3.69 -28.39
N PRO A 168 -4.48 4.60 -28.57
CA PRO A 168 -4.30 5.77 -27.72
C PRO A 168 -5.45 6.78 -27.77
N THR A 169 -6.30 6.73 -28.81
CA THR A 169 -7.44 7.63 -28.98
C THR A 169 -8.67 7.22 -28.16
N ASN A 170 -8.65 6.02 -27.56
CA ASN A 170 -9.76 5.47 -26.78
C ASN A 170 -9.90 6.16 -25.40
N LEU A 171 -10.50 7.35 -25.38
CA LEU A 171 -10.72 8.14 -24.17
C LEU A 171 -11.67 7.45 -23.17
N LYS A 172 -12.60 6.60 -23.62
CA LYS A 172 -13.48 5.81 -22.73
C LYS A 172 -12.67 4.89 -21.82
N ALA A 173 -11.63 4.26 -22.35
CA ALA A 173 -10.72 3.43 -21.54
C ALA A 173 -9.94 4.28 -20.54
N ALA A 174 -9.56 5.50 -20.92
CA ALA A 174 -8.88 6.43 -20.02
C ALA A 174 -9.78 6.86 -18.85
N VAL A 175 -11.03 7.26 -19.11
CA VAL A 175 -12.02 7.66 -18.09
C VAL A 175 -12.24 6.53 -17.09
N ARG A 176 -12.54 5.33 -17.59
CA ARG A 176 -12.79 4.15 -16.73
C ARG A 176 -11.59 3.80 -15.87
N GLY A 177 -10.38 3.87 -16.42
CA GLY A 177 -9.14 3.60 -15.68
C GLY A 177 -8.94 4.60 -14.55
N ALA A 178 -9.17 5.89 -14.81
CA ALA A 178 -9.08 6.95 -13.80
C ALA A 178 -10.12 6.78 -12.69
N GLU A 179 -11.37 6.50 -13.04
CA GLU A 179 -12.42 6.22 -12.05
C GLU A 179 -12.07 5.01 -11.17
N CYS A 180 -11.56 3.93 -11.76
CA CYS A 180 -11.14 2.75 -10.98
C CYS A 180 -9.98 3.06 -10.02
N LEU A 181 -9.04 3.93 -10.43
CA LEU A 181 -7.93 4.36 -9.57
C LEU A 181 -8.44 5.20 -8.40
N LEU A 182 -9.43 6.07 -8.61
CA LEU A 182 -10.07 6.83 -7.54
C LEU A 182 -10.86 5.96 -6.58
N GLU A 183 -11.63 5.00 -7.10
CA GLU A 183 -12.37 4.04 -6.27
C GLU A 183 -11.44 3.17 -5.40
N LEU A 184 -10.20 2.94 -5.83
CA LEU A 184 -9.16 2.26 -5.04
C LEU A 184 -8.41 3.17 -4.06
N GLY A 185 -8.68 4.48 -4.05
CA GLY A 185 -7.98 5.46 -3.22
C GLY A 185 -6.61 5.88 -3.76
N TYR A 186 -6.24 5.49 -4.99
CA TYR A 186 -4.98 5.90 -5.62
C TYR A 186 -5.14 7.21 -6.39
N ALA A 187 -5.48 8.29 -5.68
CA ALA A 187 -5.80 9.58 -6.27
C ALA A 187 -4.63 10.21 -7.04
N SER A 188 -3.40 10.10 -6.52
CA SER A 188 -2.18 10.58 -7.19
C SER A 188 -1.95 9.88 -8.54
N GLN A 189 -2.01 8.54 -8.54
CA GLN A 189 -1.89 7.74 -9.75
C GLN A 189 -3.01 8.04 -10.75
N SER A 190 -4.22 8.35 -10.27
CA SER A 190 -5.33 8.77 -11.15
C SER A 190 -5.02 10.08 -11.87
N VAL A 191 -4.41 11.07 -11.21
CA VAL A 191 -4.02 12.33 -11.87
C VAL A 191 -2.97 12.07 -12.95
N GLU A 192 -1.92 11.32 -12.63
CA GLU A 192 -0.87 10.94 -13.58
C GLU A 192 -1.42 10.16 -14.78
N TRP A 193 -2.37 9.26 -14.53
CA TRP A 193 -3.04 8.49 -15.56
C TRP A 193 -3.78 9.37 -16.57
N ILE A 194 -4.52 10.36 -16.08
CA ILE A 194 -5.30 11.30 -16.91
C ILE A 194 -4.37 12.21 -17.72
N GLU A 195 -3.34 12.77 -17.11
CA GLU A 195 -2.38 13.63 -17.81
C GLU A 195 -1.63 12.86 -18.91
N LEU A 196 -1.22 11.62 -18.63
CA LEU A 196 -0.66 10.75 -19.65
C LEU A 196 -1.66 10.46 -20.77
N ALA A 197 -2.93 10.21 -20.45
CA ALA A 197 -3.99 9.96 -21.44
C ALA A 197 -4.20 11.14 -22.37
N LYS A 198 -4.29 12.36 -21.83
CA LYS A 198 -4.41 13.59 -22.61
C LYS A 198 -3.23 13.80 -23.55
N LYS A 199 -1.99 13.61 -23.04
CA LYS A 199 -0.78 13.74 -23.85
C LYS A 199 -0.73 12.72 -24.98
N THR A 200 -1.06 11.46 -24.71
CA THR A 200 -1.10 10.41 -25.75
C THR A 200 -2.19 10.64 -26.77
N PHE A 201 -3.33 11.19 -26.35
CA PHE A 201 -4.44 11.53 -27.25
C PHE A 201 -4.06 12.67 -28.21
N ALA A 202 -3.46 13.75 -27.69
CA ALA A 202 -2.99 14.88 -28.50
C ALA A 202 -1.97 14.44 -29.56
N LEU A 203 -0.97 13.64 -29.17
CA LEU A 203 0.04 13.11 -30.08
C LEU A 203 -0.57 12.20 -31.17
N ALA A 204 -1.55 11.36 -30.81
CA ALA A 204 -2.21 10.49 -31.78
C ALA A 204 -3.04 11.31 -32.81
N LYS A 205 -3.70 12.38 -32.36
CA LYS A 205 -4.47 13.27 -33.25
C LYS A 205 -3.59 14.11 -34.18
N GLU A 206 -2.41 14.54 -33.74
CA GLU A 206 -1.44 15.22 -34.60
C GLU A 206 -0.94 14.33 -35.75
N THR A 207 -0.94 13.00 -35.56
CA THR A 207 -0.52 12.04 -36.59
C THR A 207 -1.64 11.56 -37.53
N GLU A 208 -2.91 11.83 -37.21
CA GLU A 208 -4.06 11.48 -38.06
C GLU A 208 -4.33 12.59 -39.11
N GLU A 209 -4.61 12.22 -40.37
CA GLU A 209 -4.93 13.19 -41.45
C GLU A 209 -6.22 13.99 -41.16
N ASP A 210 -7.18 13.39 -40.44
CA ASP A 210 -8.38 14.02 -39.88
C ASP A 210 -8.15 14.41 -38.41
N GLY A 211 -7.32 15.42 -38.17
CA GLY A 211 -6.95 15.90 -36.83
C GLY A 211 -8.06 16.59 -36.02
N ASN A 212 -9.31 16.59 -36.50
CA ASN A 212 -10.42 17.23 -35.80
C ASN A 212 -10.95 16.37 -34.64
N VAL A 213 -11.11 17.00 -33.47
CA VAL A 213 -11.74 16.39 -32.30
C VAL A 213 -13.24 16.27 -32.56
N THR A 214 -13.76 15.06 -32.48
CA THR A 214 -15.20 14.80 -32.60
C THR A 214 -15.92 15.28 -31.34
N GLU A 215 -17.21 15.63 -31.46
CA GLU A 215 -18.04 16.05 -30.31
C GLU A 215 -18.07 14.98 -29.19
N ALA A 216 -18.00 13.70 -29.57
CA ALA A 216 -17.93 12.59 -28.62
C ALA A 216 -16.61 12.56 -27.84
N GLU A 217 -15.48 12.82 -28.50
CA GLU A 217 -14.16 12.91 -27.86
C GLU A 217 -14.07 14.12 -26.93
N SER A 218 -14.61 15.27 -27.34
CA SER A 218 -14.72 16.47 -26.49
C SER A 218 -15.45 16.16 -25.18
N LYS A 219 -16.63 15.51 -25.27
CA LYS A 219 -17.39 15.10 -24.06
C LYS A 219 -16.59 14.16 -23.16
N GLN A 220 -15.78 13.26 -23.73
CA GLN A 220 -14.93 12.38 -22.92
C GLN A 220 -13.78 13.13 -22.26
N LEU A 221 -13.19 14.14 -22.92
CA LEU A 221 -12.19 15.01 -22.32
C LEU A 221 -12.77 15.81 -21.15
N ASP A 222 -13.98 16.34 -21.29
CA ASP A 222 -14.67 17.04 -20.20
C ASP A 222 -14.91 16.11 -18.99
N THR A 223 -15.33 14.86 -19.25
CA THR A 223 -15.47 13.87 -18.17
C THR A 223 -14.14 13.54 -17.50
N LEU A 224 -13.04 13.45 -18.26
CA LEU A 224 -11.69 13.26 -17.71
C LEU A 224 -11.27 14.43 -16.82
N GLU A 225 -11.63 15.67 -17.19
CA GLU A 225 -11.36 16.85 -16.37
C GLU A 225 -12.13 16.83 -15.06
N GLY A 226 -13.42 16.51 -15.09
CA GLY A 226 -14.21 16.36 -13.87
C GLY A 226 -13.68 15.25 -12.95
N VAL A 227 -13.16 14.16 -13.50
CA VAL A 227 -12.49 13.10 -12.72
C VAL A 227 -11.15 13.60 -12.17
N ARG A 228 -10.37 14.36 -12.95
CA ARG A 228 -9.10 14.94 -12.51
C ARG A 228 -9.28 15.90 -11.34
N GLU A 229 -10.30 16.76 -11.36
CA GLU A 229 -10.60 17.68 -10.26
C GLU A 229 -10.95 16.94 -8.97
N LYS A 230 -11.74 15.86 -9.06
CA LYS A 230 -12.02 15.00 -7.91
C LYS A 230 -10.75 14.32 -7.39
N ALA A 231 -9.88 13.87 -8.31
CA ALA A 231 -8.60 13.26 -7.97
C ALA A 231 -7.66 14.23 -7.25
N THR A 232 -7.52 15.47 -7.75
CA THR A 232 -6.66 16.48 -7.12
C THR A 232 -7.19 16.89 -5.75
N GLN A 233 -8.50 17.03 -5.58
CA GLN A 233 -9.12 17.27 -4.27
C GLN A 233 -8.84 16.13 -3.28
N ALA A 234 -8.93 14.87 -3.74
CA ALA A 234 -8.63 13.71 -2.90
C ALA A 234 -7.14 13.66 -2.48
N VAL A 235 -6.21 14.01 -3.37
CA VAL A 235 -4.77 14.12 -3.04
C VAL A 235 -4.54 15.19 -1.97
N LEU A 236 -5.13 16.38 -2.12
CA LEU A 236 -5.00 17.45 -1.13
C LEU A 236 -5.56 17.06 0.24
N LEU A 237 -6.68 16.33 0.25
CA LEU A 237 -7.27 15.82 1.48
C LEU A 237 -6.36 14.78 2.15
N GLU A 238 -5.79 13.86 1.36
CA GLU A 238 -4.86 12.84 1.85
C GLU A 238 -3.61 13.50 2.46
N GLU A 239 -3.00 14.47 1.77
CA GLU A 239 -1.85 15.21 2.30
C GLU A 239 -2.18 15.95 3.59
N ARG A 240 -3.36 16.59 3.66
CA ARG A 240 -3.81 17.28 4.88
C ARG A 240 -3.94 16.30 6.05
N ASN A 241 -4.54 15.15 5.82
CA ASN A 241 -4.72 14.12 6.84
C ASN A 241 -3.37 13.56 7.30
N GLN A 242 -2.44 13.30 6.37
CA GLN A 242 -1.08 12.87 6.70
C GLN A 242 -0.31 13.92 7.50
N ARG A 243 -0.43 15.21 7.17
CA ARG A 243 0.19 16.30 7.94
C ARG A 243 -0.38 16.38 9.36
N LYS A 244 -1.70 16.23 9.49
CA LYS A 244 -2.38 16.22 10.80
C LYS A 244 -1.92 15.04 11.65
N ALA A 245 -1.91 13.83 11.09
CA ALA A 245 -1.46 12.61 11.79
C ALA A 245 0.00 12.72 12.25
N ARG A 246 0.91 13.19 11.38
CA ARG A 246 2.32 13.41 11.75
C ARG A 246 2.49 14.47 12.84
N ALA A 247 1.66 15.51 12.84
CA ALA A 247 1.69 16.54 13.88
C ALA A 247 1.18 16.00 15.22
N GLU A 248 0.13 15.17 15.21
CA GLU A 248 -0.39 14.50 16.40
C GLU A 248 0.62 13.50 16.98
N GLU A 249 1.25 12.67 16.14
CA GLU A 249 2.30 11.72 16.54
C GLU A 249 3.51 12.45 17.17
N LYS A 250 3.94 13.58 16.58
CA LYS A 250 5.01 14.41 17.16
C LYS A 250 4.63 14.99 18.52
N LYS A 251 3.40 15.51 18.67
CA LYS A 251 2.91 16.02 19.95
C LYS A 251 2.84 14.91 21.00
N GLU A 252 2.38 13.72 20.62
CA GLU A 252 2.29 12.58 21.52
C GLU A 252 3.68 12.12 21.97
N THR A 253 4.63 11.98 21.05
CA THR A 253 6.02 11.60 21.37
C THR A 253 6.73 12.65 22.24
N GLU A 254 6.50 13.94 21.99
CA GLU A 254 6.98 15.03 22.85
C GLU A 254 6.37 14.97 24.25
N ALA A 255 5.07 14.71 24.37
CA ALA A 255 4.39 14.52 25.65
C ALA A 255 4.94 13.32 26.41
N LYS A 256 5.10 12.16 25.75
CA LYS A 256 5.72 10.96 26.32
C LYS A 256 7.15 11.25 26.78
N ARG A 257 7.94 11.96 25.97
CA ARG A 257 9.31 12.33 26.32
C ARG A 257 9.36 13.23 27.55
N LYS A 258 8.48 14.24 27.63
CA LYS A 258 8.37 15.13 28.80
C LYS A 258 7.99 14.34 30.06
N LEU A 259 7.02 13.44 29.95
CA LEU A 259 6.60 12.58 31.05
C LEU A 259 7.72 11.65 31.51
N LEU A 260 8.37 10.92 30.59
CA LEU A 260 9.47 10.02 30.92
C LEU A 260 10.67 10.75 31.54
N ALA A 261 10.98 11.96 31.10
CA ALA A 261 12.03 12.78 31.70
C ALA A 261 11.68 13.16 33.15
N ALA A 262 10.43 13.54 33.41
CA ALA A 262 9.97 13.83 34.77
C ALA A 262 9.99 12.57 35.66
N LEU A 263 9.58 11.42 35.13
CA LEU A 263 9.60 10.15 35.88
C LEU A 263 11.02 9.66 36.15
N SER A 264 11.96 9.84 35.22
CA SER A 264 13.35 9.37 35.37
C SER A 264 14.15 10.17 36.40
N GLU A 265 13.93 11.49 36.48
CA GLU A 265 14.55 12.37 37.48
C GLU A 265 14.26 11.91 38.92
N ARG A 266 13.06 11.35 39.14
CA ARG A 266 12.54 10.97 40.45
C ARG A 266 12.95 9.55 40.91
N LYS A 267 13.66 8.78 40.07
CA LYS A 267 14.12 7.41 40.38
C LYS A 267 13.02 6.47 40.93
N LEU A 268 11.81 6.58 40.39
CA LEU A 268 10.66 5.78 40.81
C LEU A 268 10.83 4.29 40.48
N ASN A 269 10.42 3.41 41.39
CA ASN A 269 10.37 1.96 41.12
C ASN A 269 9.00 1.60 40.50
N LEU A 270 8.93 1.67 39.16
CA LEU A 270 7.70 1.39 38.39
C LEU A 270 7.69 -0.04 37.85
N ARG A 271 6.54 -0.70 37.96
CA ARG A 271 6.28 -2.03 37.38
C ARG A 271 5.03 -1.99 36.49
N PRO A 272 5.14 -2.30 35.19
CA PRO A 272 6.35 -2.70 34.45
C PRO A 272 7.38 -1.58 34.29
N ARG A 273 8.65 -1.95 34.07
CA ARG A 273 9.74 -0.97 33.86
C ARG A 273 9.49 -0.15 32.59
N LEU A 274 9.58 1.17 32.70
CA LEU A 274 9.36 2.08 31.58
C LEU A 274 10.61 2.21 30.69
N PRO A 275 10.43 2.34 29.37
CA PRO A 275 11.53 2.57 28.43
C PRO A 275 11.96 4.05 28.41
N PHE A 276 12.60 4.52 29.48
CA PHE A 276 13.04 5.92 29.62
C PHE A 276 13.90 6.45 28.46
N ASN A 277 14.71 5.57 27.86
CA ASN A 277 15.59 5.91 26.74
C ASN A 277 14.92 5.84 25.37
N ARG A 278 13.69 5.29 25.27
CA ARG A 278 12.96 5.10 24.01
C ARG A 278 11.46 5.41 24.18
N PRO A 279 11.08 6.70 24.12
CA PRO A 279 9.68 7.13 24.23
C PRO A 279 8.76 6.51 23.17
N GLU A 280 9.28 6.13 22.01
CA GLU A 280 8.54 5.48 20.91
C GLU A 280 7.98 4.11 21.31
N LEU A 281 8.66 3.39 22.20
CA LEU A 281 8.23 2.07 22.70
C LEU A 281 7.28 2.18 23.89
N MET A 282 7.04 3.40 24.40
CA MET A 282 6.14 3.61 25.51
C MET A 282 4.69 3.60 25.02
N ASP A 283 3.95 2.61 25.49
CA ASP A 283 2.50 2.57 25.39
C ASP A 283 1.87 3.23 26.63
N TRP A 284 0.78 3.96 26.42
CA TRP A 284 0.03 4.62 27.51
C TRP A 284 -0.56 3.60 28.48
N SER A 285 -0.89 2.41 27.99
CA SER A 285 -1.44 1.29 28.79
C SER A 285 -0.55 0.88 29.97
N LEU A 286 0.77 1.18 29.92
CA LEU A 286 1.71 0.85 31.00
C LEU A 286 1.49 1.67 32.27
N LEU A 287 0.85 2.83 32.16
CA LEU A 287 0.56 3.77 33.24
C LEU A 287 -0.94 4.07 33.36
N GLU A 288 -1.76 3.30 32.66
CA GLU A 288 -3.21 3.44 32.67
C GLU A 288 -3.79 2.54 33.76
N VAL A 289 -4.46 3.17 34.70
CA VAL A 289 -5.11 2.51 35.82
C VAL A 289 -6.50 2.10 35.39
N ASN A 290 -6.69 0.78 35.26
CA ASN A 290 -7.96 0.16 34.94
C ASN A 290 -8.59 -0.44 36.19
N LEU A 291 -9.49 0.30 36.83
CA LEU A 291 -10.25 -0.18 37.97
C LEU A 291 -11.59 -0.73 37.50
N SER A 292 -11.89 -1.99 37.83
CA SER A 292 -13.13 -2.67 37.41
C SER A 292 -14.42 -1.95 37.84
N GLN A 293 -14.34 -1.06 38.82
CA GLN A 293 -15.46 -0.35 39.44
C GLN A 293 -15.74 1.01 38.78
N THR A 294 -14.86 1.53 37.94
CA THR A 294 -15.01 2.83 37.27
C THR A 294 -14.83 2.70 35.75
N PRO A 295 -15.71 3.30 34.92
CA PRO A 295 -15.53 3.31 33.47
C PRO A 295 -14.43 4.27 33.00
N GLU A 296 -13.85 5.06 33.91
CA GLU A 296 -12.82 6.04 33.63
C GLU A 296 -11.42 5.44 33.73
N HIS A 297 -10.55 5.85 32.81
CA HIS A 297 -9.15 5.50 32.78
C HIS A 297 -8.34 6.61 33.44
N TYR A 298 -7.71 6.31 34.59
CA TYR A 298 -6.85 7.28 35.28
C TYR A 298 -5.41 7.08 34.84
N ARG A 299 -4.67 8.20 34.70
CA ARG A 299 -3.25 8.16 34.33
C ARG A 299 -2.51 9.31 34.97
N VAL A 300 -1.21 9.12 35.17
CA VAL A 300 -0.32 10.21 35.56
C VAL A 300 -0.31 11.30 34.48
N SER A 301 -0.57 12.53 34.89
CA SER A 301 -0.68 13.70 34.01
C SER A 301 0.11 14.88 34.58
N PHE A 302 0.22 15.95 33.80
CA PHE A 302 0.76 17.22 34.29
C PHE A 302 -0.39 18.16 34.64
N ASN A 303 -0.29 18.78 35.81
CA ASN A 303 -1.09 19.92 36.24
C ASN A 303 -0.81 21.16 35.38
N ASP A 304 -1.69 22.17 35.48
CA ASP A 304 -1.52 23.48 34.85
C ASP A 304 -0.20 24.16 35.28
N ASP A 305 0.23 23.93 36.52
CA ASP A 305 1.51 24.40 37.08
C ASP A 305 2.72 23.56 36.65
N GLY A 306 2.53 22.49 35.88
CA GLY A 306 3.58 21.60 35.40
C GLY A 306 4.06 20.55 36.40
N HIS A 307 3.34 20.37 37.52
CA HIS A 307 3.58 19.29 38.48
C HIS A 307 2.92 17.98 38.03
N LEU A 308 3.47 16.83 38.47
CA LEU A 308 2.87 15.54 38.18
C LEU A 308 1.68 15.30 39.11
N GLN A 309 0.54 14.92 38.53
CA GLN A 309 -0.60 14.40 39.25
C GLN A 309 -0.67 12.89 39.13
N TRP A 310 -0.97 12.24 40.23
CA TRP A 310 -1.06 10.79 40.31
C TRP A 310 -2.42 10.36 40.83
N PRO A 311 -3.02 9.31 40.25
CA PRO A 311 -4.08 8.60 40.95
C PRO A 311 -3.47 7.83 42.13
N PHE A 312 -4.11 7.81 43.28
CA PHE A 312 -3.72 7.04 44.47
C PHE A 312 -4.86 6.12 44.90
N LEU A 313 -4.53 4.89 45.27
CA LEU A 313 -5.49 3.97 45.90
C LEU A 313 -5.27 3.97 47.40
N ILE A 314 -6.30 4.36 48.15
CA ILE A 314 -6.36 4.23 49.60
C ILE A 314 -7.08 2.93 49.92
N GLN A 315 -6.43 2.05 50.68
CA GLN A 315 -7.01 0.78 51.13
C GLN A 315 -7.24 0.83 52.62
N TYR A 316 -8.37 0.25 53.06
CA TYR A 316 -8.72 0.03 54.46
C TYR A 316 -8.82 -1.47 54.71
N PRO A 317 -7.69 -2.18 54.91
CA PRO A 317 -7.69 -3.65 54.88
C PRO A 317 -8.51 -4.30 56.00
N GLN A 318 -8.68 -3.61 57.13
CA GLN A 318 -9.49 -4.07 58.28
C GLN A 318 -10.95 -4.33 57.91
N VAL A 319 -11.48 -3.52 56.99
CA VAL A 319 -12.90 -3.53 56.58
C VAL A 319 -13.08 -3.96 55.12
N GLY A 320 -11.99 -4.16 54.39
CA GLY A 320 -12.00 -4.55 52.98
C GLY A 320 -12.54 -3.46 52.05
N GLN A 321 -12.40 -2.19 52.43
CA GLN A 321 -12.84 -1.03 51.63
C GLN A 321 -11.66 -0.36 50.92
N VAL A 322 -11.96 0.32 49.82
CA VAL A 322 -10.97 1.07 49.03
C VAL A 322 -11.56 2.38 48.54
N ASP A 323 -10.73 3.41 48.46
CA ASP A 323 -11.04 4.70 47.90
C ASP A 323 -9.99 5.10 46.87
N VAL A 324 -10.41 5.79 45.81
CA VAL A 324 -9.53 6.19 44.71
C VAL A 324 -9.46 7.71 44.68
N LEU A 325 -8.26 8.23 44.82
CA LEU A 325 -7.96 9.65 44.65
C LEU A 325 -7.44 9.84 43.23
N THR A 326 -8.06 10.72 42.44
CA THR A 326 -7.75 10.86 41.00
C THR A 326 -6.67 11.89 40.72
N ASP A 327 -6.67 13.00 41.46
CA ASP A 327 -5.94 14.23 41.11
C ASP A 327 -4.95 14.67 42.20
N CYS A 328 -4.12 13.75 42.70
CA CYS A 328 -3.15 14.07 43.74
C CYS A 328 -1.92 14.75 43.15
N ASP A 329 -1.75 16.05 43.39
CA ASP A 329 -0.50 16.76 43.08
C ASP A 329 0.64 16.22 43.96
N GLN A 330 1.77 15.88 43.33
CA GLN A 330 2.98 15.41 44.02
C GLN A 330 3.47 16.33 45.15
N THR A 331 3.21 17.64 45.07
CA THR A 331 3.66 18.63 46.07
C THR A 331 2.74 18.72 47.27
N SER A 332 1.51 18.23 47.13
CA SER A 332 0.50 18.27 48.18
C SER A 332 0.79 17.24 49.26
N GLN A 333 0.42 17.58 50.49
CA GLN A 333 0.54 16.68 51.64
C GLN A 333 -0.62 15.69 51.65
N ILE A 334 -0.35 14.43 52.04
CA ILE A 334 -1.42 13.42 52.11
C ILE A 334 -2.48 13.80 53.14
N GLY A 335 -2.07 14.40 54.27
CA GLY A 335 -2.97 14.84 55.33
C GLY A 335 -3.95 15.93 54.89
N SER A 336 -3.58 16.82 53.96
CA SER A 336 -4.51 17.86 53.48
C SER A 336 -5.65 17.29 52.63
N VAL A 337 -5.42 16.14 51.99
CA VAL A 337 -6.44 15.44 51.18
C VAL A 337 -7.28 14.51 52.05
N LEU A 338 -6.65 13.76 52.96
CA LEU A 338 -7.35 12.79 53.80
C LEU A 338 -8.14 13.43 54.96
N ARG A 339 -7.72 14.58 55.48
CA ARG A 339 -8.38 15.21 56.63
C ARG A 339 -9.85 15.58 56.33
N PRO A 340 -10.18 16.26 55.22
CA PRO A 340 -11.58 16.50 54.84
C PRO A 340 -12.35 15.20 54.57
N MET A 341 -11.68 14.20 53.98
CA MET A 341 -12.28 12.91 53.62
C MET A 341 -12.70 12.09 54.86
N LEU A 342 -11.89 12.14 55.92
CA LEU A 342 -12.11 11.39 57.16
C LEU A 342 -12.80 12.21 58.26
N GLU A 343 -13.21 13.45 57.97
CA GLU A 343 -13.93 14.31 58.92
C GLU A 343 -15.36 13.80 59.17
N THR A 344 -16.02 13.31 58.12
CA THR A 344 -17.34 12.69 58.22
C THR A 344 -17.22 11.17 58.19
N PRO A 345 -17.91 10.42 59.08
CA PRO A 345 -17.90 8.96 59.05
C PRO A 345 -18.46 8.45 57.73
N ALA A 346 -17.74 7.52 57.11
CA ALA A 346 -18.24 6.79 55.96
C ALA A 346 -19.37 5.83 56.38
N GLU A 347 -20.22 5.44 55.43
CA GLU A 347 -21.36 4.54 55.71
C GLU A 347 -20.94 3.20 56.35
N TRP A 348 -19.74 2.73 55.99
CA TRP A 348 -19.14 1.50 56.51
C TRP A 348 -18.40 1.69 57.85
N ASP A 349 -18.15 2.92 58.29
CA ASP A 349 -17.48 3.26 59.57
C ASP A 349 -18.48 3.87 60.56
N SER A 350 -19.48 3.09 60.97
CA SER A 350 -20.55 3.55 61.87
C SER A 350 -20.04 4.02 63.24
N ASP A 351 -18.92 3.46 63.71
CA ASP A 351 -18.28 3.83 64.98
C ASP A 351 -17.33 5.04 64.85
N HIS A 352 -17.14 5.55 63.63
CA HIS A 352 -16.21 6.62 63.30
C HIS A 352 -14.81 6.38 63.87
N LYS A 353 -14.27 5.18 63.65
CA LYS A 353 -12.93 4.77 64.13
C LYS A 353 -11.83 5.31 63.24
N PHE A 354 -12.10 5.53 61.95
CA PHE A 354 -11.13 6.03 60.98
C PHE A 354 -11.09 7.56 60.96
N ARG A 355 -10.60 8.14 62.06
CA ARG A 355 -10.29 9.57 62.17
C ARG A 355 -8.81 9.81 61.97
N ILE A 356 -8.43 10.97 61.43
CA ILE A 356 -7.03 11.33 61.18
C ILE A 356 -6.13 11.11 62.41
N ASP A 357 -6.62 11.44 63.61
CA ASP A 357 -5.88 11.28 64.87
C ASP A 357 -5.74 9.81 65.32
N ASN A 358 -6.62 8.93 64.85
CA ASN A 358 -6.71 7.52 65.26
C ASN A 358 -6.23 6.53 64.18
N ILE A 359 -5.71 7.03 63.05
CA ILE A 359 -5.17 6.18 61.99
C ILE A 359 -3.65 6.25 61.93
N ARG A 360 -3.06 5.23 61.32
CA ARG A 360 -1.68 5.19 60.86
C ARG A 360 -1.68 4.70 59.41
N MET A 361 -0.79 5.26 58.62
CA MET A 361 -0.74 5.06 57.18
C MET A 361 0.53 4.31 56.81
N PHE A 362 0.41 3.32 55.94
CA PHE A 362 1.50 2.44 55.57
C PHE A 362 1.55 2.22 54.07
N VAL A 363 2.74 1.91 53.60
CA VAL A 363 3.03 1.56 52.21
C VAL A 363 3.85 0.29 52.19
N SER A 364 3.46 -0.69 51.36
CA SER A 364 4.19 -1.95 51.24
C SER A 364 5.47 -1.78 50.44
N ASP A 365 6.47 -2.58 50.75
CA ASP A 365 7.64 -2.78 49.90
C ASP A 365 7.32 -3.66 48.66
N GLU A 366 8.29 -3.78 47.76
CA GLU A 366 8.16 -4.55 46.50
C GLU A 366 7.75 -6.02 46.70
N TYR A 367 8.08 -6.62 47.85
CA TYR A 367 7.79 -8.03 48.15
C TYR A 367 6.54 -8.21 49.03
N ASN A 368 5.90 -7.13 49.47
CA ASN A 368 4.87 -7.11 50.50
C ASN A 368 5.30 -7.80 51.81
N GLU A 369 6.60 -7.80 52.10
CA GLU A 369 7.17 -8.36 53.33
C GLU A 369 7.20 -7.31 54.44
N TYR A 370 7.39 -6.04 54.07
CA TYR A 370 7.52 -4.94 55.02
C TYR A 370 6.54 -3.82 54.69
N ALA A 371 6.03 -3.19 55.75
CA ALA A 371 5.23 -1.98 55.70
C ALA A 371 6.05 -0.80 56.20
N MET A 372 6.17 0.24 55.38
CA MET A 372 6.80 1.51 55.72
C MET A 372 5.74 2.50 56.18
N GLU A 373 5.94 3.12 57.34
CA GLU A 373 5.01 4.12 57.85
C GLU A 373 5.18 5.46 57.12
N ILE A 374 4.06 6.08 56.78
CA ILE A 374 4.00 7.43 56.22
C ILE A 374 3.22 8.36 57.14
N PHE A 375 3.50 9.65 57.07
CA PHE A 375 2.93 10.64 57.97
C PHE A 375 2.06 11.65 57.23
N GLU A 376 1.20 12.35 57.96
CA GLU A 376 0.28 13.34 57.38
C GLU A 376 1.00 14.47 56.63
N TRP A 377 2.20 14.85 57.09
CA TRP A 377 3.02 15.89 56.46
C TRP A 377 3.85 15.39 55.28
N SER A 378 3.85 14.08 55.01
CA SER A 378 4.51 13.51 53.84
C SER A 378 3.79 13.96 52.56
N THR A 379 4.55 14.37 51.56
CA THR A 379 4.01 14.72 50.25
C THR A 379 3.84 13.48 49.39
N PHE A 380 2.88 13.48 48.47
CA PHE A 380 2.71 12.37 47.53
C PHE A 380 4.00 12.07 46.75
N GLY A 381 4.77 13.10 46.37
CA GLY A 381 6.08 12.94 45.73
C GLY A 381 7.13 12.24 46.61
N SER A 382 7.16 12.56 47.91
CA SER A 382 8.06 11.88 48.85
C SER A 382 7.70 10.41 49.05
N ILE A 383 6.41 10.08 49.09
CA ILE A 383 5.91 8.70 49.22
C ILE A 383 6.34 7.87 48.01
N LEU A 384 6.15 8.41 46.80
CA LEU A 384 6.55 7.75 45.54
C LEU A 384 8.05 7.47 45.45
N SER A 385 8.86 8.29 46.13
CA SER A 385 10.32 8.19 46.12
C SER A 385 10.89 7.34 47.27
N LEU A 386 10.03 6.72 48.09
CA LEU A 386 10.48 5.89 49.21
C LEU A 386 11.27 4.67 48.72
N PRO A 387 12.40 4.32 49.38
CA PRO A 387 13.21 3.19 48.97
C PRO A 387 12.42 1.88 49.16
N GLY A 388 12.32 1.10 48.09
CA GLY A 388 11.60 -0.18 48.10
C GLY A 388 10.10 -0.09 47.81
N PHE A 389 9.51 1.11 47.78
CA PHE A 389 8.12 1.26 47.37
C PHE A 389 7.99 1.06 45.85
N GLN A 390 7.08 0.17 45.43
CA GLN A 390 6.84 -0.14 44.02
C GLN A 390 5.47 0.37 43.58
N VAL A 391 5.45 1.15 42.49
CA VAL A 391 4.21 1.61 41.85
C VAL A 391 3.87 0.68 40.70
N VAL A 392 2.71 0.02 40.79
CA VAL A 392 2.24 -0.97 39.81
C VAL A 392 1.25 -0.32 38.85
N GLN A 393 1.52 -0.38 37.55
CA GLN A 393 0.67 0.17 36.48
C GLN A 393 0.28 1.65 36.67
N GLY A 394 1.15 2.44 37.31
CA GLY A 394 0.87 3.85 37.58
C GLY A 394 -0.06 4.12 38.75
N LEU A 395 -0.44 3.10 39.54
CA LEU A 395 -1.27 3.22 40.74
C LEU A 395 -0.44 2.95 42.01
N PRO A 396 -0.07 3.99 42.76
CA PRO A 396 0.48 3.86 44.11
C PRO A 396 -0.64 3.50 45.10
N VAL A 397 -0.32 2.61 46.04
CA VAL A 397 -1.28 2.11 47.04
C VAL A 397 -0.82 2.50 48.43
N VAL A 398 -1.73 3.07 49.22
CA VAL A 398 -1.54 3.43 50.63
C VAL A 398 -2.56 2.67 51.46
N MET A 399 -2.10 2.00 52.52
CA MET A 399 -2.96 1.27 53.45
C MET A 399 -3.17 2.09 54.72
N ILE A 400 -4.42 2.16 55.18
CA ILE A 400 -4.81 2.85 56.40
C ILE A 400 -5.30 1.83 57.42
N TYR A 401 -4.74 1.91 58.63
CA TYR A 401 -5.13 1.11 59.78
C TYR A 401 -5.43 2.00 60.97
N THR A 402 -6.39 1.62 61.79
CA THR A 402 -6.59 2.18 63.13
C THR A 402 -5.42 1.85 64.06
N ARG A 403 -5.11 2.74 65.01
CA ARG A 403 -4.00 2.54 65.97
C ARG A 403 -4.10 1.22 66.72
N ASP A 404 -5.30 0.87 67.19
CA ASP A 404 -5.54 -0.37 67.95
C ASP A 404 -5.15 -1.64 67.18
N GLU A 405 -5.41 -1.66 65.88
CA GLU A 405 -5.05 -2.79 65.03
C GLU A 405 -3.54 -2.84 64.76
N VAL A 406 -2.91 -1.68 64.60
CA VAL A 406 -1.47 -1.59 64.39
C VAL A 406 -0.74 -2.15 65.59
N ASP A 407 -1.17 -1.79 66.80
CA ASP A 407 -0.57 -2.30 68.04
C ASP A 407 -0.74 -3.83 68.20
N GLN A 408 -1.77 -4.42 67.57
CA GLN A 408 -2.02 -5.87 67.62
C GLN A 408 -1.28 -6.65 66.53
N LYS A 409 -1.22 -6.11 65.31
CA LYS A 409 -0.76 -6.85 64.11
C LYS A 409 0.61 -6.44 63.60
N PHE A 410 1.11 -5.26 63.96
CA PHE A 410 2.36 -4.76 63.41
C PHE A 410 3.48 -4.89 64.43
N THR A 411 4.61 -5.45 63.99
CA THR A 411 5.85 -5.50 64.79
C THR A 411 6.89 -4.59 64.16
N ALA A 412 7.38 -3.60 64.92
CA ALA A 412 8.44 -2.71 64.46
C ALA A 412 9.79 -3.45 64.40
N ILE A 413 10.51 -3.31 63.30
CA ILE A 413 11.86 -3.89 63.12
C ILE A 413 12.95 -2.81 63.21
N GLU A 414 12.72 -1.69 62.51
CA GLU A 414 13.62 -0.53 62.43
C GLU A 414 12.78 0.75 62.47
N ASP A 415 13.41 1.92 62.62
CA ASP A 415 12.73 3.21 62.53
C ASP A 415 11.94 3.29 61.20
N ASN A 416 10.61 3.41 61.32
CA ASN A 416 9.61 3.46 60.23
C ASN A 416 9.43 2.19 59.38
N LYS A 417 9.90 1.00 59.81
CA LYS A 417 9.63 -0.28 59.12
C LYS A 417 8.99 -1.31 60.05
N PHE A 418 7.93 -1.94 59.54
CA PHE A 418 7.10 -2.88 60.28
C PHE A 418 6.90 -4.19 59.50
N VAL A 419 6.73 -5.31 60.21
CA VAL A 419 6.15 -6.55 59.66
C VAL A 419 4.68 -6.61 60.04
N ILE A 420 3.84 -7.00 59.09
CA ILE A 420 2.43 -7.32 59.34
C ILE A 420 2.36 -8.82 59.66
N ASN A 421 2.00 -9.18 60.90
CA ASN A 421 1.94 -10.56 61.39
C ASN A 421 0.64 -11.29 61.02
#